data_AF-Q06ZS1-F1
#
_entry.id   AF-Q06ZS1-F1
#
_cell.length_a   1.000
_cell.length_b   1.000
_cell.length_c   1.000
_cell.angle_alpha   90.00
_cell.angle_beta   90.00
_cell.angle_gamma   90.00
#
_symmetry.space_group_name_H-M   'P 1'
#
loop_
_entity.id
_entity.type
_entity.pdbx_description
1 polymer ?
#
loop_
_entity_poly.entity_id
_entity_poly.type
_entity_poly.pdbx_seq_one_letter_code
_entity_poly.pdbx_strand_id
1 'polypeptide(L)' 'KKGPEDVIVKVIYCGICHSDLVQMRNEMGMSNYPMVPG' A
#
# COMPACT_ATOMS: atom_id res chain seq x y z
N LYS A 1 5.47 -18.85 -6.04
CA LYS A 1 6.55 -19.44 -5.20
C LYS A 1 7.38 -18.28 -4.69
N LYS A 2 7.85 -18.32 -3.43
CA LYS A 2 8.75 -17.29 -2.92
C LYS A 2 10.11 -17.40 -3.62
N GLY A 3 10.64 -16.27 -4.04
CA GLY A 3 12.00 -16.13 -4.53
C GLY A 3 13.04 -16.25 -3.41
N PRO A 4 14.33 -16.36 -3.76
CA PRO A 4 15.43 -16.51 -2.81
C PRO A 4 15.53 -15.33 -1.83
N GLU A 5 15.13 -14.12 -2.24
CA GLU A 5 15.23 -12.89 -1.43
C GLU A 5 13.89 -12.47 -0.79
N ASP A 6 12.82 -13.26 -0.92
CA ASP A 6 11.48 -12.87 -0.45
C ASP A 6 11.29 -13.06 1.06
N VAL A 7 11.09 -11.97 1.81
CA VAL A 7 10.70 -12.01 3.22
C VAL A 7 9.17 -12.00 3.34
N ILE A 8 8.60 -12.91 4.14
CA ILE A 8 7.16 -12.85 4.51
C ILE A 8 7.05 -12.24 5.89
N VAL A 9 6.19 -11.24 6.00
CA VAL A 9 5.84 -10.60 7.26
C VAL A 9 4.34 -10.78 7.50
N LYS A 10 3.96 -11.12 8.73
CA LYS A 10 2.57 -11.04 9.18
C LYS A 10 2.33 -9.64 9.74
N VAL A 11 1.58 -8.83 9.01
CA VAL A 11 1.19 -7.49 9.46
C VAL A 11 0.17 -7.63 10.60
N ILE A 12 0.48 -7.10 11.78
CA ILE A 12 -0.43 -7.06 12.94
C ILE A 12 -1.06 -5.67 13.07
N TYR A 13 -0.31 -4.63 12.70
CA TYR A 13 -0.74 -3.23 12.71
C TYR A 13 -0.17 -2.51 11.48
N CYS A 14 -0.90 -1.50 11.00
CA CYS A 14 -0.48 -0.58 9.94
C CYS A 14 -0.99 0.81 10.35
N GLY A 15 -0.11 1.81 10.28
CA GLY A 15 -0.45 3.20 10.60
C GLY A 15 -1.03 3.89 9.38
N ILE A 16 -1.97 4.81 9.58
CA ILE A 16 -2.54 5.60 8.49
C ILE A 16 -1.74 6.88 8.32
N CYS A 17 -1.25 7.12 7.11
CA CYS A 17 -0.52 8.32 6.73
C CYS A 17 -1.40 9.26 5.89
N HIS A 18 -1.03 10.53 5.82
CA HIS A 18 -1.68 11.49 4.92
C HIS A 18 -1.53 11.09 3.43
N SER A 19 -0.42 10.43 3.07
CA SER A 19 -0.20 9.91 1.72
C SER A 19 -1.27 8.91 1.28
N ASP A 20 -1.84 8.16 2.22
CA ASP A 20 -2.85 7.14 1.93
C ASP A 20 -4.13 7.79 1.42
N LEU A 21 -4.52 8.93 2.02
CA LEU A 21 -5.68 9.70 1.61
C LEU A 21 -5.46 10.37 0.25
N VAL A 22 -4.29 10.98 0.05
CA VAL A 22 -3.91 11.62 -1.23
C VAL A 22 -3.97 10.61 -2.38
N GLN A 23 -3.42 9.41 -2.16
CA GLN A 23 -3.48 8.33 -3.15
C GLN A 23 -4.89 7.76 -3.31
N MET A 24 -5.61 7.51 -2.23
CA MET A 24 -6.97 6.97 -2.29
C MET A 24 -7.95 7.92 -3.01
N ARG A 25 -7.72 9.23 -2.95
CA ARG A 25 -8.53 10.25 -3.63
C ARG A 25 -8.04 10.59 -5.04
N ASN A 26 -6.96 9.96 -5.50
CA ASN A 26 -6.31 10.25 -6.78
C ASN A 26 -5.94 11.73 -6.95
N GLU A 27 -5.51 12.39 -5.87
CA GLU A 27 -5.16 13.81 -5.93
C GLU A 27 -3.92 14.07 -6.80
N MET A 28 -3.08 13.05 -7.02
CA MET A 28 -1.92 13.10 -7.91
C MET A 28 -2.19 12.55 -9.33
N GLY A 29 -3.41 12.08 -9.63
CA GLY A 29 -3.78 11.58 -10.97
C GLY A 29 -3.14 10.25 -11.40
N MET A 30 -2.42 9.55 -10.52
CA MET A 30 -1.69 8.31 -10.82
C MET A 30 -2.20 7.08 -10.05
N SER A 31 -3.38 7.18 -9.43
CA SER A 31 -3.92 6.09 -8.62
C SER A 31 -4.45 4.95 -9.47
N ASN A 32 -4.01 3.74 -9.18
CA ASN A 32 -4.44 2.50 -9.84
C ASN A 32 -5.47 1.77 -8.98
N TYR A 33 -6.63 1.47 -9.54
CA TYR A 33 -7.74 0.80 -8.85
C TYR A 33 -7.93 -0.64 -9.35
N PRO A 34 -8.26 -1.62 -8.46
CA PRO A 34 -8.42 -1.48 -7.02
C PRO A 34 -7.09 -1.22 -6.29
N MET A 35 -7.12 -0.31 -5.31
CA MET A 35 -5.95 0.10 -4.53
C MET A 35 -6.01 -0.45 -3.11
N VAL A 36 -4.86 -0.86 -2.56
CA VAL A 36 -4.69 -1.18 -1.15
C VAL A 36 -3.63 -0.23 -0.58
N PRO A 37 -4.03 0.91 0.04
CA PRO A 37 -3.11 1.83 0.70
C PRO A 37 -2.75 1.35 2.12
N GLY A 38 -1.77 2.00 2.74
CA GLY A 38 -1.32 1.72 4.11
C GLY A 38 0.20 1.63 4.26
#